data_AF-A0A2R6HJG1-F1
#
_entry.id   AF-A0A2R6HJG1-F1
#
_cell.length_a   1.000
_cell.length_b   1.000
_cell.length_c   1.000
_cell.angle_alpha   90.00
_cell.angle_beta   90.00
_cell.angle_gamma   90.00
#
_symmetry.space_group_name_H-M   'P 1'
#
loop_
_entity.id
_entity.type
_entity.pdbx_description
1 polymer ?
#
loop_
_entity_poly.entity_id
_entity_poly.type
_entity_poly.pdbx_seq_one_letter_code
_entity_poly.pdbx_strand_id
1 'polypeptide(L)' 'MTKGYPVSVDFQYVDDGGETRLSKSYRRPVTVVESGGGLFGFIPPFGALVAALVAVPLVALGVRRR' A
#
# COMPACT_ATOMS: atom_id res chain seq x y z
N MET A 1 -17.84 -3.33 0.28
CA MET A 1 -17.89 -4.73 0.75
C MET A 1 -16.47 -5.14 1.13
N THR A 2 -16.23 -5.48 2.40
CA THR A 2 -14.90 -5.88 2.88
C THR A 2 -14.61 -7.31 2.45
N LYS A 3 -13.59 -7.51 1.62
CA LYS A 3 -13.19 -8.85 1.15
C LYS A 3 -12.28 -9.49 2.20
N GLY A 4 -12.75 -10.60 2.79
CA GLY A 4 -11.97 -11.39 3.74
C GLY A 4 -11.07 -12.39 3.01
N TYR A 5 -9.77 -12.38 3.31
CA TYR A 5 -8.81 -13.32 2.76
C TYR A 5 -8.37 -14.30 3.85
N PRO A 6 -8.78 -15.58 3.78
CA PRO A 6 -8.38 -16.55 4.79
C PRO A 6 -6.92 -16.94 4.60
N VAL A 7 -6.07 -16.60 5.57
CA VAL A 7 -4.66 -17.02 5.62
C VAL A 7 -4.52 -18.10 6.70
N SER A 8 -3.83 -19.19 6.36
CA SER A 8 -3.47 -20.27 7.29
C SER A 8 -1.95 -20.36 7.36
N VAL A 9 -1.40 -20.48 8.58
CA VAL A 9 0.03 -20.65 8.81
C VAL A 9 0.23 -21.88 9.68
N ASP A 10 1.09 -22.79 9.21
CA ASP A 10 1.49 -24.00 9.92
C ASP A 10 2.99 -23.91 10.23
N PHE A 11 3.37 -24.14 11.48
CA PHE A 11 4.76 -24.18 11.92
C PHE A 11 5.11 -25.61 12.34
N GLN A 12 6.23 -26.11 11.85
CA GLN A 12 6.82 -27.36 12.32
C GLN A 12 7.85 -27.01 13.40
N TYR A 13 7.79 -27.69 14.54
CA TYR A 13 8.73 -27.50 15.65
C TYR A 13 9.10 -28.85 16.27
N VAL A 14 10.23 -28.87 16.97
CA VAL A 14 10.65 -30.02 17.77
C VAL A 14 10.27 -29.73 19.22
N ASP A 15 9.59 -30.67 19.88
CA ASP A 15 9.18 -30.52 21.28
C ASP A 15 10.32 -30.89 22.26
N ASP A 16 10.06 -30.71 23.56
CA ASP A 16 11.04 -30.99 24.61
C ASP A 16 11.47 -32.47 24.67
N GLY A 17 10.72 -33.36 24.02
CA GLY A 17 11.04 -34.78 23.87
C GLY A 17 11.83 -35.10 22.60
N GLY A 18 12.14 -34.11 21.77
CA GLY A 18 12.84 -34.31 20.50
C GLY A 18 11.93 -34.74 19.34
N GLU A 19 10.61 -34.78 19.55
CA GLU A 19 9.66 -35.21 18.53
C GLU A 19 9.24 -34.05 17.64
N THR A 20 9.18 -34.31 16.33
CA THR A 20 8.74 -33.29 15.36
C THR A 20 7.23 -33.19 15.36
N ARG A 21 6.69 -32.01 15.69
CA ARG A 21 5.26 -31.72 15.71
C ARG A 21 4.88 -30.59 14.77
N LEU A 22 3.68 -30.71 14.21
CA LEU A 22 3.03 -29.65 13.42
C LEU A 22 2.08 -28.88 14.33
N SER A 23 2.21 -27.56 14.39
CA SER A 23 1.28 -26.69 15.13
C SER A 23 -0.12 -26.77 14.52
N LYS A 24 -1.18 -26.71 15.35
CA LYS A 24 -2.55 -26.56 14.83
C LYS A 24 -2.66 -25.28 14.01
N SER A 25 -3.22 -25.36 12.80
CA SER A 25 -3.40 -24.22 11.89
C SER A 25 -4.14 -23.08 12.58
N TYR A 26 -3.43 -21.98 12.84
CA TYR A 26 -4.03 -20.79 13.43
C TYR A 26 -4.62 -19.93 12.31
N ARG A 27 -5.95 -19.81 12.29
CA ARG A 27 -6.66 -18.95 11.33
C ARG A 27 -6.99 -17.62 11.99
N ARG A 28 -6.32 -16.54 11.55
CA ARG A 28 -6.65 -15.17 11.95
C ARG A 28 -7.32 -14.45 10.78
N PRO A 29 -8.52 -13.86 10.96
CA PRO A 29 -9.12 -13.04 9.91
C PRO A 29 -8.27 -11.78 9.71
N VAL A 30 -7.77 -11.58 8.49
CA VAL A 30 -7.05 -10.37 8.10
C VAL A 30 -8.03 -9.46 7.37
N THR A 31 -8.18 -8.24 7.89
CA THR A 31 -8.93 -7.17 7.21
C THR A 31 -7.92 -6.34 6.43
N VAL A 32 -8.06 -6.29 5.11
CA VAL A 32 -7.26 -5.41 4.26
C VAL A 32 -7.95 -4.06 4.19
N VAL A 33 -7.26 -3.01 4.63
CA VAL A 33 -7.66 -1.63 4.39
C VAL A 33 -6.96 -1.20 3.10
N GLU A 34 -7.73 -1.07 2.02
CA GLU A 34 -7.20 -0.45 0.81
C GLU A 34 -6.83 1.00 1.14
N SER A 35 -5.56 1.35 1.00
CA SER A 35 -5.13 2.74 0.95
C SER A 35 -5.80 3.36 -0.27
N GLY A 36 -6.75 4.27 -0.04
CA GLY A 36 -7.44 5.06 -1.07
C GLY A 36 -6.53 6.06 -1.78
N GLY A 37 -5.31 5.66 -2.12
CA GLY A 37 -4.31 6.43 -2.82
C GLY A 37 -4.25 6.04 -4.29
N GLY A 38 -5.29 6.38 -5.05
CA GLY A 38 -5.10 6.61 -6.48
C GLY A 38 -4.14 7.80 -6.69
N LEU A 39 -3.67 8.02 -7.91
CA LEU A 39 -2.74 9.09 -8.31
C LEU A 39 -3.12 10.50 -7.79
N PHE A 40 -4.38 10.70 -7.39
CA PHE A 40 -4.93 11.95 -6.85
C PHE A 40 -5.13 11.99 -5.32
N GLY A 41 -5.03 10.86 -4.62
CA GLY A 41 -5.19 10.79 -3.15
C GLY A 41 -3.92 11.10 -2.37
N PHE A 42 -2.77 11.15 -3.06
CA PHE A 42 -1.44 11.36 -2.48
C PHE A 42 -0.79 12.64 -3.04
N ILE A 43 -1.56 13.73 -3.14
CA ILE A 43 -0.98 15.06 -3.36
C ILE A 43 -0.71 15.65 -1.97
N PRO A 44 0.49 15.44 -1.38
CA PRO A 44 0.92 16.27 -0.25
C PRO A 44 0.88 17.75 -0.70
N PRO A 45 0.86 18.74 0.22
CA PRO A 45 0.81 20.16 -0.15
C PRO A 45 1.91 20.62 -1.14
N PHE A 46 2.96 19.81 -1.34
CA PHE A 46 3.97 19.98 -2.37
C PHE A 46 3.49 19.79 -3.82
N GLY A 47 2.38 19.08 -4.08
CA GLY A 47 1.91 18.87 -5.45
C GLY A 47 1.41 20.15 -6.11
N ALA A 48 0.83 21.08 -5.34
CA ALA A 48 0.48 22.41 -5.83
C ALA A 48 1.73 23.24 -6.19
N LEU A 49 2.80 23.11 -5.41
CA LEU A 49 4.08 23.80 -5.67
C LEU A 49 4.74 23.27 -6.95
N VAL A 50 4.78 21.95 -7.14
CA VAL A 50 5.35 21.33 -8.35
C VAL A 50 4.50 21.67 -9.58
N ALA A 51 3.17 21.63 -9.46
CA ALA A 51 2.27 22.02 -10.54
C ALA A 51 2.47 23.50 -10.93
N ALA A 52 2.61 24.40 -9.95
CA ALA A 52 2.90 25.81 -10.22
C ALA A 52 4.27 26.01 -10.89
N LEU A 53 5.31 25.31 -10.43
CA LEU A 53 6.66 25.36 -11.00
C LEU A 53 6.71 24.92 -12.47
N VAL A 54 5.84 24.00 -12.88
CA VAL A 54 5.79 23.52 -14.28
C VAL A 54 4.80 24.33 -15.12
N ALA A 55 3.64 24.70 -14.57
CA ALA A 55 2.61 25.43 -15.30
C ALA A 55 3.05 26.86 -15.64
N VAL A 56 3.73 27.57 -14.73
CA VAL A 56 4.18 28.96 -14.94
C VAL A 56 5.13 29.10 -16.14
N PRO A 57 6.22 28.32 -16.28
CA PRO A 57 7.10 28.42 -17.43
C PRO A 57 6.44 27.94 -18.73
N LEU A 58 5.53 26.96 -18.68
CA LEU A 58 4.79 26.49 -19.87
C LEU A 58 3.81 27.56 -20.39
N VAL A 59 3.10 28.24 -19.48
CA VAL A 59 2.24 29.38 -19.83
C VAL A 59 3.06 30.55 -20.36
N ALA A 60 4.17 30.89 -19.70
CA ALA A 60 5.06 31.96 -20.14
C ALA A 60 5.66 31.67 -21.54
N LEU A 61 6.05 30.42 -21.80
CA LEU A 61 6.54 29.99 -23.10
C LEU A 61 5.44 30.01 -24.17
N GLY A 62 4.21 29.64 -23.82
CA GLY A 62 3.05 29.69 -24.71
C GLY A 62 2.65 31.11 -25.10
N VAL A 63 2.68 32.05 -24.14
CA VAL A 63 2.43 33.49 -24.39
C VAL A 63 3.54 34.11 -25.24
N ARG A 64 4.81 33.72 -25.02
CA ARG A 64 5.95 34.24 -25.78
C ARG A 64 6.03 33.72 -27.22
N ARG A 65 5.35 32.60 -27.52
CA ARG A 65 5.28 31.99 -28.85
C ARG A 65 4.09 32.47 -29.69
N ARG A 66 3.27 33.39 -29.16
CA ARG A 66 2.14 34.02 -29.85
C ARG A 66 2.49 35.45 -30.23
#